data_AF-A0A963RPT9-F1
#
_entry.id   AF-A0A963RPT9-F1
#
_cell.length_a   1.000
_cell.length_b   1.000
_cell.length_c   1.000
_cell.angle_alpha   90.00
_cell.angle_beta   90.00
_cell.angle_gamma   90.00
#
_symmetry.space_group_name_H-M   'P 1'
#
loop_
_entity.id
_entity.type
_entity.pdbx_description
1 polymer ?
#
loop_
_entity_poly.entity_id
_entity_poly.type
_entity_poly.pdbx_seq_one_letter_code
_entity_poly.pdbx_strand_id
1 'polypeptide(L)' 'MKLDVKILDERLRSQMPAYATPGSAGLDLRACLEEPLTLAPGAWQLVPTGMAIHLADAG' A
#
# COMPACT_ATOMS: atom_id res chain seq x y z
N MET A 1 13.02 -13.31 0.61
CA MET A 1 11.67 -13.54 1.16
C MET A 1 10.68 -13.48 -0.01
N LYS A 2 9.75 -14.42 -0.10
CA LYS A 2 8.61 -14.34 -1.05
C LYS A 2 7.39 -13.89 -0.23
N LEU A 3 6.59 -12.97 -0.78
CA LEU A 3 5.41 -12.42 -0.13
C LEU A 3 4.18 -12.72 -0.98
N ASP A 4 3.14 -13.29 -0.37
CA ASP A 4 1.87 -13.47 -1.06
C ASP A 4 1.10 -12.16 -1.02
N VAL A 5 0.69 -11.69 -2.20
CA VAL A 5 -0.04 -10.43 -2.35
C VAL A 5 -1.34 -10.69 -3.10
N LYS A 6 -2.45 -10.22 -2.53
CA LYS A 6 -3.75 -10.18 -3.19
C LYS A 6 -4.09 -8.73 -3.53
N ILE A 7 -4.32 -8.48 -4.81
CA ILE A 7 -4.86 -7.20 -5.28
C ILE A 7 -6.36 -7.19 -4.96
N LEU A 8 -6.79 -6.19 -4.17
CA LEU A 8 -8.18 -6.00 -3.78
C LEU A 8 -8.86 -4.93 -4.65
N ASP A 9 -8.09 -4.00 -5.20
CA ASP A 9 -8.54 -2.94 -6.08
C ASP A 9 -7.72 -2.90 -7.36
N GLU A 10 -8.39 -2.97 -8.51
CA GLU A 10 -7.76 -3.03 -9.84
C GLU A 10 -6.90 -1.80 -10.16
N ARG A 11 -7.21 -0.63 -9.57
CA ARG A 11 -6.44 0.60 -9.78
C ARG A 11 -4.99 0.47 -9.29
N LEU A 12 -4.74 -0.43 -8.33
CA LEU A 12 -3.40 -0.67 -7.82
C LEU A 12 -2.45 -1.28 -8.86
N ARG A 13 -2.96 -2.00 -9.86
CA ARG A 13 -2.12 -2.71 -10.85
C ARG A 13 -1.13 -1.79 -11.55
N SER A 14 -1.54 -0.57 -11.86
CA SER A 14 -0.69 0.43 -12.52
C SER A 14 0.28 1.13 -11.57
N GLN A 15 0.13 0.94 -10.26
CA GLN A 15 0.90 1.61 -9.21
C GLN A 15 1.36 0.64 -8.11
N MET A 16 1.73 -0.58 -8.49
CA MET A 16 2.24 -1.57 -7.56
C MET A 16 3.45 -1.00 -6.78
N PRO A 17 3.48 -1.19 -5.45
CA PRO A 17 4.62 -0.76 -4.66
C PRO A 17 5.91 -1.43 -5.09
N ALA A 18 7.00 -0.68 -5.02
CA ALA A 18 8.33 -1.16 -5.33
C ALA A 18 9.35 -0.50 -4.40
N TYR A 19 10.44 -1.21 -4.14
CA TYR A 19 11.61 -0.61 -3.51
C TYR A 19 12.24 0.40 -4.47
N ALA A 20 12.52 1.61 -3.98
CA ALA A 20 13.05 2.69 -4.81
C ALA A 20 14.48 2.41 -5.31
N THR A 21 15.29 1.74 -4.49
CA THR A 21 16.67 1.35 -4.81
C THR A 21 16.97 -0.05 -4.27
N PRO A 22 18.04 -0.72 -4.73
CA PRO A 22 18.43 -2.03 -4.18
C PRO A 22 18.74 -2.02 -2.67
N GLY A 23 19.13 -0.87 -2.11
CA GLY A 23 19.44 -0.71 -0.68
C GLY A 23 18.27 -0.24 0.17
N SER A 24 17.07 -0.08 -0.40
CA SER A 24 15.90 0.40 0.33
C SER A 24 15.42 -0.65 1.34
N ALA A 25 15.26 -0.25 2.60
CA ALA A 25 14.75 -1.11 3.67
C ALA A 25 13.21 -1.21 3.69
N GLY A 26 12.52 -0.17 3.20
CA GLY A 26 11.07 -0.05 3.22
C GLY A 26 10.47 0.15 1.82
N LEU A 27 9.16 -0.05 1.73
CA LEU A 27 8.38 0.04 0.52
C LEU A 27 7.19 0.95 0.76
N ASP A 28 6.98 1.91 -0.15
CA ASP A 28 5.95 2.92 -0.01
C ASP A 28 4.56 2.35 -0.32
N LEU A 29 3.59 2.65 0.54
CA LEU A 29 2.18 2.39 0.28
C LEU A 29 1.52 3.64 -0.29
N ARG A 30 0.54 3.44 -1.16
CA ARG A 30 -0.20 4.52 -1.83
C ARG A 30 -1.65 4.54 -1.37
N ALA A 31 -2.20 5.75 -1.25
CA ALA A 31 -3.63 5.94 -0.97
C ALA A 31 -4.46 5.49 -2.18
N CYS A 32 -5.30 4.48 -2.00
CA CYS A 32 -6.18 3.96 -3.05
C CYS A 32 -7.53 4.69 -3.00
N LEU A 33 -7.52 5.95 -3.41
CA LEU A 33 -8.69 6.84 -3.37
C LEU A 33 -9.20 7.13 -4.79
N GLU A 34 -10.53 7.25 -4.94
CA GLU A 34 -11.15 7.69 -6.21
C GLU A 34 -10.98 9.19 -6.43
N GLU A 35 -11.05 9.95 -5.34
CA GLU A 35 -10.97 11.40 -5.34
C GLU A 35 -10.03 11.88 -4.23
N PRO A 36 -9.50 13.11 -4.33
CA PRO A 36 -8.69 13.70 -3.27
C PRO A 36 -9.44 13.75 -1.92
N LEU A 37 -8.75 13.38 -0.85
CA LEU A 37 -9.26 13.48 0.53
C LEU A 37 -8.62 14.68 1.22
N THR A 38 -9.43 15.65 1.68
CA THR A 38 -8.96 16.75 2.53
C THR A 38 -9.09 16.38 4.01
N LEU A 39 -8.00 16.49 4.76
CA LEU A 39 -8.00 16.33 6.22
C LEU A 39 -7.92 17.70 6.90
N ALA A 40 -8.91 18.02 7.73
CA ALA A 40 -8.87 19.19 8.59
C ALA A 40 -7.83 18.99 9.74
N PRO A 41 -7.34 20.07 10.36
CA PRO A 41 -6.43 19.95 11.51
C PRO A 41 -7.02 19.07 12.62
N GLY A 42 -6.26 18.07 13.06
CA GLY A 42 -6.66 17.11 14.11
C GLY A 42 -7.57 15.96 13.64
N ALA A 43 -7.99 15.94 12.38
CA ALA A 43 -8.77 14.82 11.83
C ALA A 43 -7.88 13.60 11.54
N TRP A 44 -8.50 12.42 11.53
CA TRP A 44 -7.89 11.18 11.06
C TRP A 44 -8.83 10.47 10.09
N GLN A 45 -8.27 9.66 9.19
CA GLN A 45 -9.03 8.79 8.30
C GLN A 45 -8.29 7.48 8.07
N LEU A 46 -9.04 6.38 7.99
CA LEU A 46 -8.50 5.10 7.53
C LEU A 46 -8.46 5.11 6.00
N VAL A 47 -7.26 5.02 5.43
CA VAL A 47 -7.04 5.06 3.97
C VAL A 47 -6.73 3.66 3.46
N PRO A 48 -7.50 3.14 2.47
CA PRO A 48 -7.23 1.82 1.90
C PRO A 48 -5.98 1.86 1.00
N THR A 49 -5.27 0.74 0.94
CA THR A 49 -4.09 0.55 0.08
C THR A 49 -4.40 -0.20 -1.22
N GLY A 50 -5.59 -0.80 -1.33
CA GLY A 50 -5.99 -1.62 -2.48
C GLY A 50 -5.36 -3.03 -2.51
N MET A 51 -4.69 -3.47 -1.45
CA MET A 51 -4.08 -4.80 -1.36
C MET A 51 -4.22 -5.43 0.02
N ALA A 52 -4.09 -6.75 0.04
CA ALA A 52 -3.78 -7.54 1.24
C ALA A 52 -2.47 -8.29 1.03
N ILE A 53 -1.72 -8.48 2.10
CA ILE A 53 -0.49 -9.27 2.12
C ILE A 53 -0.62 -10.42 3.12
N HIS A 54 0.04 -11.52 2.83
CA HIS A 54 0.21 -12.64 3.75
C HIS A 54 1.71 -12.94 3.85
N LEU A 55 2.28 -12.68 5.02
CA LEU A 55 3.72 -12.87 5.27
C LEU A 55 4.15 -14.34 5.21
N ALA A 56 3.20 -15.27 5.43
CA ALA A 56 3.37 -16.72 5.58
C ALA A 56 4.26 -17.13 6.75
N ASP A 57 5.46 -16.57 6.85
CA ASP A 57 6.39 -16.73 7.96
C ASP A 57 6.42 -15.44 8.78
N ALA A 58 6.00 -15.52 10.05
CA ALA A 58 5.99 -14.39 10.96
C ALA A 58 7.34 -14.16 11.66
N GLY A 59 8.33 -15.04 11.41
CA GLY A 59 9.60 -15.12 12.14
C GLY A 59 9.67 -16.29 13.08
#